data_AF-G9WKS0-F1
#
_entry.id   AF-G9WKS0-F1
#
_cell.length_a   1.000
_cell.length_b   1.000
_cell.length_c   1.000
_cell.angle_alpha   90.00
_cell.angle_beta   90.00
_cell.angle_gamma   90.00
#
_symmetry.space_group_name_H-M   'P 1'
#
loop_
_entity.id
_entity.type
_entity.pdbx_description
1 polymer ?
#
loop_
_entity_poly.entity_id
_entity_poly.type
_entity_poly.pdbx_seq_one_letter_code
_entity_poly.pdbx_strand_id
1 'polypeptide(L)'
;MNFPLSEKKLEKDILKKDKREALRIGAIGIGEKALYLNSFYIDRMYYIPIEAVERVYKRVAMSKGGFSGKGIFASLSYLVVEYDGGKEKACLIRKEWRVDEALSEIRKRFPAIPTMSKRAEEKLRAEEAEEKAKLLPKLSEEAEGALSEIEKAEAILLRREDLYQSLAVQAKRERMVQSTNPYYGHFALLLFLGAVLCLFSAFFLYKNGEQSLAIVLLGFALMLLMMGLRVRPTGKNNREAVKKEYEESIRKMKDYLSVDFPLPPQYAHPFCLEWMRQSILEGKATTVQEAYLLLKKELKELDSTKQVSQKVYDRIIIIKPMFLAAGYED
;
A
#
# COMPACT_ATOMS: atom_id res chain seq x y z
N MET A 1 -27.51 -24.28 -20.74
CA MET A 1 -26.44 -24.90 -21.54
C MET A 1 -25.10 -24.52 -20.92
N ASN A 2 -24.23 -25.51 -20.68
CA ASN A 2 -22.85 -25.28 -20.25
C ASN A 2 -21.96 -25.80 -21.37
N PHE A 3 -21.09 -24.95 -21.89
CA PHE A 3 -20.19 -25.32 -22.98
C PHE A 3 -18.82 -25.70 -22.41
N PRO A 4 -18.31 -26.91 -22.66
CA PRO A 4 -16.95 -27.26 -22.29
C PRO A 4 -15.99 -26.42 -23.11
N LEU A 5 -15.00 -25.82 -22.45
CA LEU A 5 -13.87 -25.19 -23.15
C LEU A 5 -12.71 -26.16 -23.36
N SER A 6 -12.55 -27.12 -22.45
CA SER A 6 -11.50 -28.12 -22.52
C SER A 6 -11.86 -29.34 -23.37
N GLU A 7 -10.84 -30.08 -23.78
CA GLU A 7 -10.96 -31.39 -24.43
C GLU A 7 -11.55 -32.43 -23.48
N LYS A 8 -11.13 -32.41 -22.21
CA LYS A 8 -11.74 -33.19 -21.14
C LYS A 8 -13.16 -32.70 -20.88
N LYS A 9 -14.11 -33.63 -20.70
CA LYS A 9 -15.52 -33.32 -20.42
C LYS A 9 -16.00 -34.11 -19.22
N LEU A 10 -16.82 -33.47 -18.40
CA LEU A 10 -17.58 -34.13 -17.34
C LEU A 10 -18.86 -34.75 -17.90
N GLU A 11 -19.28 -35.86 -17.32
CA GLU A 11 -20.60 -36.43 -17.56
C GLU A 11 -21.71 -35.43 -17.20
N LYS A 12 -22.83 -35.49 -17.93
CA LYS A 12 -23.89 -34.48 -17.84
C LYS A 12 -24.52 -34.40 -16.46
N ASP A 13 -24.69 -35.53 -15.77
CA ASP A 13 -25.35 -35.56 -14.46
C ASP A 13 -24.43 -35.03 -13.35
N ILE A 14 -23.15 -35.39 -13.42
CA ILE A 14 -22.10 -34.85 -12.56
C ILE A 14 -21.99 -33.32 -12.75
N LEU A 15 -21.96 -32.86 -14.00
CA LEU A 15 -21.87 -31.43 -14.33
C LEU A 15 -23.06 -30.62 -13.79
N LYS A 16 -24.29 -31.17 -13.86
CA LYS A 16 -25.47 -30.50 -13.33
C LYS A 16 -25.41 -30.36 -11.82
N LYS A 17 -25.01 -31.43 -11.12
CA LYS A 17 -24.86 -31.42 -9.66
C LYS A 17 -23.77 -30.45 -9.22
N ASP A 18 -22.58 -30.58 -9.80
CA ASP A 18 -21.42 -29.75 -9.49
C ASP A 18 -21.69 -28.25 -9.74
N LYS A 19 -22.35 -27.89 -10.84
CA LYS A 19 -22.74 -26.49 -11.10
C LYS A 19 -23.74 -25.94 -10.10
N ARG A 20 -24.65 -26.78 -9.60
CA ARG A 20 -25.67 -26.36 -8.62
C ARG A 20 -25.03 -26.06 -7.27
N GLU A 21 -24.06 -26.89 -6.87
CA GLU A 21 -23.34 -26.81 -5.61
C GLU A 21 -22.13 -25.85 -5.67
N ALA A 22 -21.72 -25.42 -6.87
CA ALA A 22 -20.61 -24.50 -7.07
C ALA A 22 -20.77 -23.17 -6.31
N LEU A 23 -19.71 -22.78 -5.61
CA LEU A 23 -19.62 -21.50 -4.91
C LEU A 23 -19.61 -20.36 -5.93
N ARG A 24 -20.50 -19.40 -5.79
CA ARG A 24 -20.64 -18.28 -6.74
C ARG A 24 -19.88 -17.06 -6.23
N ILE A 25 -18.92 -16.60 -7.04
CA ILE A 25 -18.17 -15.37 -6.75
C ILE A 25 -18.32 -14.45 -7.97
N GLY A 26 -19.26 -13.51 -7.88
CA GLY A 26 -19.61 -12.68 -9.04
C GLY A 26 -20.08 -13.51 -10.24
N ALA A 27 -19.39 -13.37 -11.37
CA ALA A 27 -19.75 -14.01 -12.65
C ALA A 27 -19.20 -15.44 -12.81
N ILE A 28 -18.36 -15.90 -11.88
CA ILE A 28 -17.74 -17.23 -11.89
C ILE A 28 -18.41 -18.16 -10.87
N GLY A 29 -18.24 -19.47 -11.08
CA GLY A 29 -18.61 -20.52 -10.12
C GLY A 29 -17.44 -21.46 -9.88
N ILE A 30 -17.16 -21.81 -8.62
CA ILE A 30 -16.11 -22.76 -8.23
C ILE A 30 -16.81 -24.04 -7.77
N GLY A 31 -16.86 -25.05 -8.63
CA GLY A 31 -17.32 -26.39 -8.29
C GLY A 31 -16.24 -27.21 -7.60
N GLU A 32 -16.56 -28.44 -7.26
CA GLU A 32 -15.58 -29.43 -6.80
C GLU A 32 -14.83 -30.04 -7.98
N LYS A 33 -15.52 -30.22 -9.12
CA LYS A 33 -14.99 -30.89 -10.32
C LYS A 33 -14.71 -29.96 -11.48
N ALA A 34 -15.29 -28.76 -11.52
CA ALA A 34 -15.06 -27.80 -12.58
C ALA A 34 -15.09 -26.34 -12.11
N LEU A 35 -14.38 -25.48 -12.84
CA LEU A 35 -14.54 -24.04 -12.81
C LEU A 35 -15.57 -23.62 -13.85
N TYR A 36 -16.55 -22.82 -13.43
CA TYR A 36 -17.60 -22.27 -14.27
C TYR A 36 -17.30 -20.81 -14.57
N LEU A 37 -17.14 -20.51 -15.86
CA LEU A 37 -16.65 -19.22 -16.35
C LEU A 37 -17.74 -18.50 -17.14
N ASN A 38 -17.70 -17.17 -17.13
CA ASN A 38 -18.67 -16.36 -17.85
C ASN A 38 -18.30 -16.17 -19.33
N SER A 39 -19.32 -15.88 -20.12
CA SER A 39 -19.22 -15.16 -21.38
C SER A 39 -19.26 -13.64 -21.10
N PHE A 40 -19.11 -12.82 -22.15
CA PHE A 40 -19.30 -11.37 -22.04
C PHE A 40 -20.70 -10.99 -21.54
N TYR A 41 -21.71 -11.81 -21.81
CA TYR A 41 -23.11 -11.51 -21.53
C TYR A 41 -23.80 -12.49 -20.57
N ILE A 42 -23.23 -13.69 -20.37
CA ILE A 42 -23.89 -14.78 -19.64
C ILE A 42 -22.94 -15.38 -18.61
N ASP A 43 -23.33 -15.32 -17.35
CA ASP A 43 -22.56 -15.88 -16.24
C ASP A 43 -22.53 -17.42 -16.27
N ARG A 44 -21.38 -18.01 -15.94
CA ARG A 44 -21.21 -19.47 -15.79
C ARG A 44 -21.68 -20.27 -17.01
N MET A 45 -21.50 -19.71 -18.21
CA MET A 45 -21.87 -20.32 -19.49
C MET A 45 -20.87 -21.41 -19.91
N TYR A 46 -19.60 -21.23 -19.56
CA TYR A 46 -18.51 -22.13 -19.88
C TYR A 46 -18.10 -22.94 -18.66
N TYR A 47 -17.50 -24.11 -18.88
CA TYR A 47 -16.83 -24.85 -17.81
C TYR A 47 -15.50 -25.45 -18.27
N ILE A 48 -14.59 -25.58 -17.30
CA ILE A 48 -13.30 -26.27 -17.45
C ILE A 48 -13.19 -27.23 -16.25
N PRO A 49 -13.10 -28.55 -16.47
CA PRO A 49 -12.82 -29.52 -15.41
C PRO A 49 -11.50 -29.20 -14.73
N ILE A 50 -11.44 -29.38 -13.41
CA ILE A 50 -10.26 -29.09 -12.60
C ILE A 50 -9.02 -29.84 -13.10
N GLU A 51 -9.19 -31.08 -13.57
CA GLU A 51 -8.09 -31.88 -14.14
C GLU A 51 -7.51 -31.36 -15.46
N ALA A 52 -8.19 -30.41 -16.10
CA ALA A 52 -7.69 -29.73 -17.29
C ALA A 52 -7.09 -28.36 -16.96
N VAL A 53 -7.31 -27.86 -15.74
CA VAL A 53 -6.78 -26.57 -15.29
C VAL A 53 -5.32 -26.72 -14.90
N GLU A 54 -4.47 -25.92 -15.53
CA GLU A 54 -3.04 -25.88 -15.24
C GLU A 54 -2.71 -24.75 -14.28
N ARG A 55 -3.42 -23.62 -14.37
CA ARG A 55 -3.12 -22.40 -13.60
C ARG A 55 -4.32 -21.47 -13.60
N VAL A 56 -4.50 -20.73 -12.51
CA VAL A 56 -5.53 -19.69 -12.43
C VAL A 56 -4.94 -18.44 -11.81
N TYR A 57 -4.96 -17.29 -12.47
CA TYR A 57 -4.30 -16.10 -11.94
C TYR A 57 -5.08 -14.81 -12.22
N LYS A 58 -4.77 -13.77 -11.45
CA LYS A 58 -5.29 -12.41 -11.66
C LYS A 58 -4.46 -11.71 -12.72
N ARG A 59 -5.12 -11.12 -13.71
CA ARG A 59 -4.52 -10.21 -14.70
C ARG A 59 -5.22 -8.86 -14.62
N VAL A 60 -4.46 -7.80 -14.31
CA VAL A 60 -4.99 -6.43 -14.27
C VAL A 60 -4.53 -5.70 -15.52
N ALA A 61 -5.49 -5.24 -16.33
CA ALA A 61 -5.23 -4.34 -17.45
C ALA A 61 -5.48 -2.90 -16.99
N MET A 62 -4.52 -2.01 -17.19
CA MET A 62 -4.67 -0.58 -16.91
C MET A 62 -4.97 0.18 -18.20
N SER A 63 -5.78 1.24 -18.10
CA SER A 63 -5.94 2.19 -19.20
C SER A 63 -4.60 2.83 -19.59
N LYS A 64 -4.48 3.34 -20.83
CA LYS A 64 -3.28 4.05 -21.30
C LYS A 64 -2.88 5.21 -20.37
N GLY A 65 -3.86 5.85 -19.71
CA GLY A 65 -3.62 6.89 -18.69
C GLY A 65 -3.08 6.34 -17.37
N GLY A 66 -3.41 5.09 -17.02
CA GLY A 66 -2.81 4.37 -15.89
C GLY A 66 -1.34 4.01 -16.11
N PHE A 67 -0.97 3.68 -17.34
CA PHE A 67 0.42 3.38 -17.69
C PHE A 67 1.29 4.63 -17.82
N SER A 68 0.74 5.74 -18.31
CA SER A 68 1.47 7.01 -18.50
C SER A 68 1.45 7.96 -17.29
N GLY A 69 0.67 7.65 -16.25
CA GLY A 69 0.42 8.53 -15.11
C GLY A 69 -0.39 9.80 -15.45
N LYS A 70 -0.98 9.87 -16.65
CA LYS A 70 -1.75 11.03 -17.15
C LYS A 70 -3.10 10.58 -17.72
N GLY A 71 -4.21 10.94 -17.05
CA GLY A 71 -5.58 10.70 -17.55
C GLY A 71 -6.46 9.91 -16.58
N ILE A 72 -7.63 9.46 -17.05
CA ILE A 72 -8.60 8.70 -16.24
C ILE A 72 -8.07 7.28 -16.03
N PHE A 73 -7.88 6.92 -14.76
CA PHE A 73 -7.45 5.61 -14.32
C PHE A 73 -8.66 4.67 -14.27
N ALA A 74 -8.67 3.68 -15.16
CA ALA A 74 -9.60 2.57 -15.08
C ALA A 74 -8.79 1.27 -15.13
N SER A 75 -8.90 0.46 -14.07
CA SER A 75 -8.35 -0.89 -14.02
C SER A 75 -9.44 -1.90 -14.34
N LEU A 76 -9.12 -2.85 -15.22
CA LEU A 76 -9.97 -4.00 -15.51
C LEU A 76 -9.28 -5.24 -14.97
N SER A 77 -9.96 -5.93 -14.05
CA SER A 77 -9.43 -7.13 -13.40
C SER A 77 -10.02 -8.38 -14.05
N TYR A 78 -9.15 -9.29 -14.44
CA TYR A 78 -9.51 -10.56 -15.06
C TYR A 78 -9.06 -11.72 -14.20
N LEU A 79 -9.90 -12.74 -14.09
CA LEU A 79 -9.48 -14.09 -13.69
C LEU A 79 -9.12 -14.86 -14.96
N VAL A 80 -7.87 -15.29 -15.08
CA VAL A 80 -7.38 -16.05 -16.23
C VAL A 80 -7.20 -17.50 -15.82
N VAL A 81 -7.77 -18.42 -16.60
CA VAL A 81 -7.59 -19.87 -16.43
C VAL A 81 -6.78 -20.40 -17.61
N GLU A 82 -5.60 -20.96 -17.35
CA GLU A 82 -4.81 -21.75 -18.31
C GLU A 82 -5.28 -23.21 -18.24
N TYR A 83 -5.49 -23.83 -19.39
CA TYR A 83 -5.95 -25.21 -19.52
C TYR A 83 -5.45 -25.85 -20.81
N ASP A 84 -5.50 -27.18 -20.90
CA ASP A 84 -5.16 -27.99 -22.10
C ASP A 84 -3.87 -27.55 -22.82
N GLY A 85 -2.74 -27.46 -22.12
CA GLY A 85 -1.43 -27.25 -22.73
C GLY A 85 -1.20 -25.85 -23.29
N GLY A 86 -1.83 -24.81 -22.70
CA GLY A 86 -1.57 -23.40 -23.05
C GLY A 86 -2.75 -22.61 -23.60
N LYS A 87 -3.98 -23.16 -23.59
CA LYS A 87 -5.19 -22.39 -23.88
C LYS A 87 -5.52 -21.50 -22.68
N GLU A 88 -5.95 -20.27 -22.94
CA GLU A 88 -6.34 -19.32 -21.88
C GLU A 88 -7.80 -18.89 -22.01
N LYS A 89 -8.50 -18.79 -20.88
CA LYS A 89 -9.78 -18.10 -20.78
C LYS A 89 -9.69 -16.98 -19.76
N ALA A 90 -9.79 -15.73 -20.23
CA ALA A 90 -9.87 -14.56 -19.38
C ALA A 90 -11.32 -14.17 -19.11
N CYS A 91 -11.67 -14.03 -17.84
CA CYS A 91 -13.00 -13.67 -17.36
C CYS A 91 -12.95 -12.31 -16.68
N LEU A 92 -13.65 -11.33 -17.25
CA LEU A 92 -13.71 -9.99 -16.66
C LEU A 92 -14.55 -10.03 -15.37
N ILE A 93 -13.96 -9.53 -14.28
CA ILE A 93 -14.63 -9.35 -13.00
C ILE A 93 -14.57 -7.88 -12.63
N ARG A 94 -15.74 -7.24 -12.54
CA ARG A 94 -15.84 -5.77 -12.33
C ARG A 94 -15.20 -5.28 -11.03
N LYS A 95 -15.16 -6.12 -10.00
CA LYS A 95 -14.64 -5.77 -8.68
C LYS A 95 -13.38 -6.59 -8.40
N GLU A 96 -12.23 -5.93 -8.27
CA GLU A 96 -10.95 -6.61 -8.10
C GLU A 96 -10.93 -7.56 -6.89
N TRP A 97 -11.47 -7.13 -5.75
CA TRP A 97 -11.51 -7.95 -4.54
C TRP A 97 -12.27 -9.28 -4.71
N ARG A 98 -13.19 -9.38 -5.68
CA ARG A 98 -13.85 -10.66 -6.02
C ARG A 98 -12.94 -11.62 -6.78
N VAL A 99 -11.96 -11.09 -7.53
CA VAL A 99 -10.90 -11.91 -8.12
C VAL A 99 -10.02 -12.49 -7.02
N ASP A 100 -9.67 -11.67 -6.03
CA ASP A 100 -8.84 -12.11 -4.90
C ASP A 100 -9.59 -13.14 -4.02
N GLU A 101 -10.88 -12.92 -3.78
CA GLU A 101 -11.77 -13.90 -3.12
C GLU A 101 -11.80 -15.24 -3.87
N ALA A 102 -11.96 -15.19 -5.20
CA ALA A 102 -11.95 -16.39 -6.04
C ALA A 102 -10.61 -17.12 -6.01
N LEU A 103 -9.49 -16.41 -6.11
CA LEU A 103 -8.16 -17.01 -6.04
C LEU A 103 -7.89 -17.62 -4.67
N SER A 104 -8.35 -16.99 -3.59
CA SER A 104 -8.25 -17.52 -2.24
C SER A 104 -9.01 -18.84 -2.10
N GLU A 105 -10.25 -18.90 -2.60
CA GLU A 105 -11.05 -20.13 -2.56
C GLU A 105 -10.50 -21.24 -3.46
N ILE A 106 -9.99 -20.90 -4.64
CA ILE A 106 -9.31 -21.87 -5.53
C ILE A 106 -8.05 -22.42 -4.85
N ARG A 107 -7.24 -21.57 -4.21
CA ARG A 107 -6.03 -21.99 -3.49
C ARG A 107 -6.36 -22.94 -2.34
N LYS A 108 -7.46 -22.68 -1.60
CA LYS A 108 -7.91 -23.55 -0.51
C LYS A 108 -8.40 -24.91 -1.00
N ARG A 109 -9.22 -24.93 -2.05
CA ARG A 109 -9.83 -26.17 -2.58
C ARG A 109 -8.90 -26.99 -3.45
N PHE A 110 -8.01 -26.33 -4.19
CA PHE A 110 -7.13 -26.93 -5.19
C PHE A 110 -5.68 -26.43 -5.01
N PRO A 111 -4.99 -26.83 -3.93
CA PRO A 111 -3.64 -26.35 -3.62
C PRO A 111 -2.60 -26.70 -4.69
N ALA A 112 -2.85 -27.72 -5.51
CA ALA A 112 -1.99 -28.10 -6.64
C ALA A 112 -2.05 -27.12 -7.82
N ILE A 113 -3.09 -26.28 -7.92
CA ILE A 113 -3.23 -25.31 -9.02
C ILE A 113 -2.50 -24.02 -8.62
N PRO A 114 -1.45 -23.61 -9.36
CA PRO A 114 -0.76 -22.35 -9.09
C PRO A 114 -1.71 -21.16 -9.30
N THR A 115 -1.68 -20.22 -8.36
CA THR A 115 -2.57 -19.04 -8.35
C THR A 115 -1.92 -17.75 -8.84
N MET A 116 -0.64 -17.82 -9.21
CA MET A 116 0.13 -16.72 -9.79
C MET A 116 0.37 -16.99 -11.28
N SER A 117 0.66 -15.95 -12.06
CA SER A 117 1.05 -16.14 -13.47
C SER A 117 2.48 -16.66 -13.58
N LYS A 118 2.82 -17.37 -14.66
CA LYS A 118 4.20 -17.85 -14.89
C LYS A 118 5.21 -16.70 -14.87
N ARG A 119 4.87 -15.59 -15.53
CA ARG A 119 5.67 -14.36 -15.52
C ARG A 119 5.86 -13.77 -14.12
N ALA A 120 4.83 -13.80 -13.28
CA ALA A 120 4.93 -13.30 -11.91
C ALA A 120 5.84 -14.20 -11.06
N GLU A 121 5.75 -15.52 -11.21
CA GLU A 121 6.64 -16.48 -10.53
C GLU A 121 8.07 -16.39 -11.03
N GLU A 122 8.30 -16.21 -12.33
CA GLU A 122 9.63 -15.99 -12.90
C GLU A 122 10.23 -14.68 -12.40
N LYS A 123 9.45 -13.60 -12.39
CA LYS A 123 9.88 -12.32 -11.85
C LYS A 123 10.23 -12.43 -10.37
N LEU A 124 9.38 -13.08 -9.57
CA LEU A 124 9.65 -13.29 -8.14
C LEU A 124 10.92 -14.12 -7.94
N ARG A 125 11.09 -15.20 -8.71
CA ARG A 125 12.32 -16.02 -8.66
C ARG A 125 13.56 -15.26 -9.10
N ALA A 126 13.45 -14.40 -10.11
CA ALA A 126 14.55 -13.55 -10.56
C ALA A 126 14.91 -12.50 -9.50
N GLU A 127 13.91 -11.87 -8.88
CA GLU A 127 14.11 -10.93 -7.77
C GLU A 127 14.77 -11.62 -6.56
N GLU A 128 14.31 -12.81 -6.19
CA GLU A 128 14.93 -13.61 -5.11
C GLU A 128 16.35 -14.05 -5.46
N ALA A 129 16.62 -14.41 -6.72
CA ALA A 129 17.96 -14.77 -7.17
C ALA A 129 18.90 -13.56 -7.18
N GLU A 130 18.41 -12.38 -7.58
CA GLU A 130 19.16 -11.13 -7.54
C GLU A 130 19.45 -10.68 -6.11
N GLU A 131 18.46 -10.78 -5.21
CA GLU A 131 18.67 -10.52 -3.78
C GLU A 131 19.73 -11.48 -3.21
N LYS A 132 19.67 -12.78 -3.53
CA LYS A 132 20.68 -13.77 -3.09
C LYS A 132 22.06 -13.52 -3.69
N ALA A 133 22.14 -13.08 -4.94
CA ALA A 133 23.41 -12.80 -5.61
C ALA A 133 24.13 -11.57 -5.03
N LYS A 134 23.39 -10.65 -4.38
CA LYS A 134 23.95 -9.50 -3.67
C LYS A 134 24.55 -9.85 -2.30
N LEU A 135 24.19 -11.01 -1.74
CA LEU A 135 24.67 -11.42 -0.42
C LEU A 135 26.12 -11.91 -0.53
N LEU A 136 26.92 -11.55 0.47
CA LEU A 136 28.26 -12.08 0.61
C LEU A 136 28.21 -13.60 0.86
N PRO A 137 29.04 -14.40 0.16
CA PRO A 137 29.07 -15.85 0.35
C PRO A 137 29.70 -16.25 1.70
N LYS A 138 30.55 -15.39 2.27
CA LYS A 138 31.15 -15.54 3.60
C LYS A 138 31.23 -14.16 4.26
N LEU A 139 30.83 -14.10 5.52
CA LEU A 139 30.91 -12.90 6.34
C LEU A 139 32.21 -12.92 7.15
N SER A 140 32.70 -11.74 7.54
CA SER A 140 33.79 -11.64 8.52
C SER A 140 33.26 -11.91 9.94
N GLU A 141 34.13 -12.31 10.87
CA GLU A 141 33.75 -12.51 12.28
C GLU A 141 33.12 -11.24 12.89
N GLU A 142 33.62 -10.07 12.51
CA GLU A 142 33.07 -8.77 12.91
C GLU A 142 31.65 -8.56 12.39
N ALA A 143 31.38 -8.92 11.13
CA ALA A 143 30.06 -8.81 10.51
C ALA A 143 29.07 -9.80 11.14
N GLU A 144 29.50 -11.01 11.49
CA GLU A 144 28.67 -11.99 12.22
C GLU A 144 28.32 -11.49 13.62
N GLY A 145 29.28 -10.88 14.32
CA GLY A 145 29.05 -10.22 15.60
C GLY A 145 28.01 -9.10 15.50
N ALA A 146 28.15 -8.23 14.49
CA ALA A 146 27.21 -7.14 14.23
C ALA A 146 25.79 -7.65 13.88
N LEU A 147 25.68 -8.74 13.12
CA LEU A 147 24.38 -9.38 12.84
C LEU A 147 23.73 -9.93 14.11
N SER A 148 24.49 -10.59 14.98
CA SER A 148 23.96 -11.11 16.25
C SER A 148 23.44 -9.98 17.15
N GLU A 149 24.14 -8.84 17.16
CA GLU A 149 23.72 -7.65 17.92
C GLU A 149 22.42 -7.05 17.36
N ILE A 150 22.29 -6.95 16.03
CA ILE A 150 21.07 -6.49 15.36
C ILE A 150 19.89 -7.43 15.62
N GLU A 151 20.09 -8.75 15.55
CA GLU A 151 19.04 -9.74 15.81
C GLU A 151 18.54 -9.67 17.27
N LYS A 152 19.44 -9.45 18.23
CA LYS A 152 19.06 -9.22 19.64
C LYS A 152 18.25 -7.92 19.79
N ALA A 153 18.68 -6.85 19.13
CA ALA A 153 17.97 -5.57 19.15
C ALA A 153 16.57 -5.67 18.50
N GLU A 154 16.45 -6.42 17.41
CA GLU A 154 15.18 -6.69 16.74
C GLU A 154 14.24 -7.48 17.66
N ALA A 155 14.75 -8.52 18.32
CA ALA A 155 13.99 -9.31 19.28
C ALA A 155 13.49 -8.48 20.48
N ILE A 156 14.22 -7.42 20.88
CA ILE A 156 13.75 -6.47 21.90
C ILE A 156 12.59 -5.65 21.35
N LEU A 157 12.71 -5.04 20.17
CA LEU A 157 11.63 -4.22 19.59
C LEU A 157 10.35 -5.03 19.34
N LEU A 158 10.47 -6.26 18.84
CA LEU A 158 9.33 -7.13 18.56
C LEU A 158 8.51 -7.52 19.79
N ARG A 159 9.08 -7.44 21.01
CA ARG A 159 8.32 -7.66 22.26
C ARG A 159 7.34 -6.54 22.57
N ARG A 160 7.52 -5.34 21.98
CA ARG A 160 6.70 -4.15 22.21
C ARG A 160 6.33 -3.47 20.91
N GLU A 161 5.50 -4.16 20.13
CA GLU A 161 4.93 -3.66 18.88
C GLU A 161 4.21 -2.31 19.04
N ASP A 162 3.54 -2.13 20.18
CA ASP A 162 2.85 -0.90 20.52
C ASP A 162 3.77 0.33 20.52
N LEU A 163 5.01 0.19 20.98
CA LEU A 163 5.94 1.31 21.14
C LEU A 163 6.49 1.78 19.80
N TYR A 164 7.05 0.89 18.97
CA TYR A 164 7.67 1.30 17.71
C TYR A 164 6.62 1.71 16.67
N GLN A 165 5.43 1.10 16.68
CA GLN A 165 4.34 1.55 15.81
C GLN A 165 3.82 2.92 16.22
N SER A 166 3.61 3.15 17.52
CA SER A 166 3.22 4.47 18.03
C SER A 166 4.26 5.52 17.65
N LEU A 167 5.55 5.23 17.82
CA LEU A 167 6.63 6.13 17.44
C LEU A 167 6.58 6.49 15.95
N ALA A 168 6.46 5.51 15.06
CA ALA A 168 6.38 5.75 13.61
C ALA A 168 5.16 6.59 13.23
N VAL A 169 4.00 6.32 13.83
CA VAL A 169 2.77 7.08 13.59
C VAL A 169 2.92 8.53 14.06
N GLN A 170 3.45 8.75 15.27
CA GLN A 170 3.61 10.09 15.82
C GLN A 170 4.69 10.89 15.08
N ALA A 171 5.80 10.26 14.69
CA ALA A 171 6.81 10.89 13.87
C ALA A 171 6.26 11.32 12.50
N LYS A 172 5.42 10.48 11.87
CA LYS A 172 4.75 10.84 10.61
C LYS A 172 3.80 12.03 10.77
N ARG A 173 3.05 12.09 11.87
CA ARG A 173 2.17 13.23 12.18
C ARG A 173 2.98 14.50 12.41
N GLU A 174 4.04 14.43 13.20
CA GLU A 174 4.95 15.56 13.43
C GLU A 174 5.56 16.05 12.11
N ARG A 175 6.05 15.15 11.25
CA ARG A 175 6.58 15.51 9.93
C ARG A 175 5.52 16.17 9.04
N MET A 176 4.27 15.71 9.08
CA MET A 176 3.16 16.33 8.36
C MET A 176 2.89 17.76 8.86
N VAL A 177 2.92 17.98 10.16
CA VAL A 177 2.78 19.31 10.76
C VAL A 177 3.95 20.22 10.39
N GLN A 178 5.19 19.74 10.45
CA GLN A 178 6.39 20.49 10.06
C GLN A 178 6.40 20.87 8.56
N SER A 179 5.91 19.99 7.69
CA SER A 179 5.80 20.25 6.25
C SER A 179 4.59 21.12 5.85
N THR A 180 3.68 21.38 6.79
CA THR A 180 2.52 22.23 6.54
C THR A 180 2.96 23.69 6.38
N ASN A 181 2.90 24.19 5.15
CA ASN A 181 3.26 25.56 4.82
C ASN A 181 2.44 26.57 5.67
N PRO A 182 3.09 27.52 6.37
CA PRO A 182 2.40 28.56 7.15
C PRO A 182 1.41 29.40 6.33
N TYR A 183 1.62 29.54 5.01
CA TYR A 183 0.76 30.30 4.12
C TYR A 183 -0.67 29.74 4.00
N TYR A 184 -0.89 28.44 4.26
CA TYR A 184 -2.25 27.87 4.23
C TYR A 184 -3.17 28.47 5.30
N GLY A 185 -2.62 28.89 6.45
CA GLY A 185 -3.38 29.62 7.46
C GLY A 185 -3.86 30.99 6.97
N HIS A 186 -2.99 31.72 6.27
CA HIS A 186 -3.33 33.01 5.67
C HIS A 186 -4.31 32.86 4.51
N PHE A 187 -4.15 31.82 3.69
CA PHE A 187 -5.06 31.51 2.59
C PHE A 187 -6.47 31.17 3.09
N ALA A 188 -6.59 30.37 4.17
CA ALA A 188 -7.86 30.11 4.83
C ALA A 188 -8.51 31.39 5.38
N LEU A 189 -7.71 32.31 5.92
CA LEU A 189 -8.20 33.61 6.42
C LEU A 189 -8.70 34.51 5.28
N LEU A 190 -7.99 34.55 4.15
CA LEU A 190 -8.43 35.27 2.95
C LEU A 190 -9.75 34.72 2.40
N LEU A 191 -9.90 33.39 2.33
CA LEU A 191 -11.15 32.75 1.91
C LEU A 191 -12.30 33.09 2.86
N PHE A 192 -12.04 33.11 4.17
CA PHE A 192 -13.03 33.50 5.17
C PHE A 192 -13.45 34.97 5.02
N LEU A 193 -12.49 35.87 4.83
CA LEU A 193 -12.76 37.30 4.65
C LEU A 193 -13.53 37.56 3.34
N GLY A 194 -13.19 36.84 2.26
CA GLY A 194 -13.96 36.85 1.01
C GLY A 194 -15.40 36.36 1.20
N ALA A 195 -15.61 35.31 1.98
CA ALA A 195 -16.96 34.83 2.28
C ALA A 195 -17.78 35.86 3.08
N VAL A 196 -17.18 36.52 4.07
CA VAL A 196 -17.85 37.60 4.84
C VAL A 196 -18.24 38.77 3.93
N LEU A 197 -17.36 39.16 3.01
CA LEU A 197 -17.64 40.21 2.03
C LEU A 197 -18.82 39.83 1.13
N CYS A 198 -18.84 38.60 0.60
CA CYS A 198 -19.95 38.08 -0.20
C CYS A 198 -21.27 38.06 0.57
N LEU A 199 -21.27 37.68 1.86
CA LEU A 199 -22.47 37.71 2.71
C LEU A 199 -22.98 39.13 2.93
N PHE A 200 -22.07 40.08 3.19
CA PHE A 200 -22.42 41.49 3.38
C PHE A 200 -23.02 42.11 2.11
N SER A 201 -22.39 41.86 0.96
CA SER A 201 -22.89 42.29 -0.34
C SER A 201 -24.22 41.63 -0.71
N ALA A 202 -24.40 40.34 -0.41
CA ALA A 202 -25.67 39.64 -0.62
C ALA A 202 -26.80 40.26 0.20
N PHE A 203 -26.55 40.59 1.47
CA PHE A 203 -27.52 41.25 2.35
C PHE A 203 -27.95 42.63 1.82
N PHE A 204 -26.98 43.42 1.34
CA PHE A 204 -27.26 44.75 0.78
C PHE A 204 -28.08 44.68 -0.51
N LEU A 205 -27.73 43.78 -1.44
CA LEU A 205 -28.47 43.57 -2.69
C LEU A 205 -29.88 43.01 -2.45
N TYR A 206 -30.04 42.13 -1.47
CA TYR A 206 -31.34 41.64 -1.07
C TYR A 206 -32.26 42.77 -0.58
N LYS A 207 -31.72 43.72 0.19
CA LYS A 207 -32.46 44.89 0.68
C LYS A 207 -32.83 45.87 -0.45
N ASN A 208 -32.03 45.95 -1.50
CA ASN A 208 -32.25 46.84 -2.66
C ASN A 208 -33.12 46.22 -3.77
N GLY A 209 -33.64 45.00 -3.59
CA GLY A 209 -34.57 44.36 -4.53
C GLY A 209 -33.92 43.47 -5.61
N GLU A 210 -32.60 43.32 -5.62
CA GLU A 210 -31.87 42.47 -6.58
C GLU A 210 -31.66 41.04 -6.02
N GLN A 211 -32.76 40.31 -5.86
CA GLN A 211 -32.78 39.01 -5.19
C GLN A 211 -31.96 37.93 -5.92
N SER A 212 -31.87 37.98 -7.25
CA SER A 212 -31.12 37.00 -8.05
C SER A 212 -29.61 37.09 -7.78
N LEU A 213 -29.04 38.29 -7.73
CA LEU A 213 -27.62 38.52 -7.46
C LEU A 213 -27.26 38.21 -6.00
N ALA A 214 -28.18 38.47 -5.07
CA ALA A 214 -28.01 38.11 -3.66
C ALA A 214 -27.86 36.58 -3.47
N ILE A 215 -28.67 35.77 -4.17
CA ILE A 215 -28.60 34.30 -4.11
C ILE A 215 -27.27 33.78 -4.68
N VAL A 216 -26.78 34.36 -5.78
CA VAL A 216 -25.49 33.98 -6.39
C VAL A 216 -24.34 34.26 -5.43
N LEU A 217 -24.31 35.44 -4.79
CA LEU A 217 -23.27 35.79 -3.82
C LEU A 217 -23.32 34.92 -2.56
N LEU A 218 -24.52 34.51 -2.12
CA LEU A 218 -24.68 33.55 -1.04
C LEU A 218 -24.05 32.19 -1.40
N GLY A 219 -24.23 31.73 -2.65
CA GLY A 219 -23.60 30.51 -3.17
C GLY A 219 -22.07 30.60 -3.20
N PHE A 220 -21.51 31.74 -3.61
CA PHE A 220 -20.07 31.99 -3.55
C PHE A 220 -19.55 32.02 -2.11
N ALA A 221 -20.26 32.65 -1.19
CA ALA A 221 -19.89 32.65 0.23
C ALA A 221 -19.83 31.23 0.79
N LEU A 222 -20.82 30.39 0.48
CA LEU A 222 -20.84 28.98 0.88
C LEU A 222 -19.65 28.21 0.29
N MET A 223 -19.36 28.40 -1.00
CA MET A 223 -18.23 27.76 -1.67
C MET A 223 -16.89 28.15 -1.01
N LEU A 224 -16.69 29.45 -0.74
CA LEU A 224 -15.48 29.97 -0.10
C LEU A 224 -15.31 29.45 1.34
N LEU A 225 -16.39 29.37 2.12
CA LEU A 225 -16.38 28.78 3.46
C LEU A 225 -16.00 27.29 3.43
N MET A 226 -16.60 26.52 2.53
CA MET A 226 -16.29 25.09 2.38
C MET A 226 -14.85 24.85 1.92
N MET A 227 -14.32 25.72 1.05
CA MET A 227 -12.92 25.72 0.64
C MET A 227 -12.00 26.07 1.82
N GLY A 228 -12.33 27.12 2.58
CA GLY A 228 -11.56 27.58 3.73
C GLY A 228 -11.50 26.55 4.88
N LEU A 229 -12.60 25.85 5.14
CA LEU A 229 -12.67 24.76 6.13
C LEU A 229 -11.78 23.57 5.76
N ARG A 230 -11.67 23.24 4.46
CA ARG A 230 -10.79 22.18 3.97
C ARG A 230 -9.31 22.57 3.97
N VAL A 231 -9.03 23.86 3.75
CA VAL A 231 -7.67 24.40 3.68
C VAL A 231 -7.05 24.60 5.05
N ARG A 232 -7.86 24.81 6.11
CA ARG A 232 -7.37 25.09 7.45
C ARG A 232 -6.53 23.91 7.95
N PRO A 233 -5.20 24.06 8.06
CA PRO A 233 -4.40 23.04 8.72
C PRO A 233 -4.78 23.05 10.20
N THR A 234 -4.81 21.86 10.77
CA THR A 234 -4.93 21.59 12.20
C THR A 234 -4.35 22.73 13.06
N GLY A 235 -5.21 23.36 13.88
CA GLY A 235 -4.92 24.63 14.57
C GLY A 235 -3.68 24.60 15.47
N LYS A 236 -3.19 25.77 15.90
CA LYS A 236 -1.95 25.92 16.70
C LYS A 236 -1.88 24.99 17.93
N ASN A 237 -2.98 24.81 18.65
CA ASN A 237 -3.07 23.87 19.78
C ASN A 237 -2.79 22.42 19.36
N ASN A 238 -3.14 22.05 18.13
CA ASN A 238 -2.87 20.72 17.60
C ASN A 238 -1.39 20.53 17.23
N ARG A 239 -0.68 21.61 16.84
CA ARG A 239 0.77 21.51 16.57
C ARG A 239 1.57 21.22 17.85
N GLU A 240 1.30 21.96 18.91
CA GLU A 240 1.94 21.73 20.21
C GLU A 240 1.56 20.38 20.81
N ALA A 241 0.30 19.96 20.65
CA ALA A 241 -0.15 18.63 21.08
C ALA A 241 0.57 17.51 20.33
N VAL A 242 0.65 17.58 18.99
CA VAL A 242 1.38 16.59 18.17
C VAL A 242 2.86 16.54 18.56
N LYS A 243 3.50 17.69 18.79
CA LYS A 243 4.88 17.74 19.25
C LYS A 243 5.07 17.06 20.61
N LYS A 244 4.17 17.33 21.57
CA LYS A 244 4.18 16.67 22.89
C LYS A 244 3.97 15.16 22.77
N GLU A 245 3.00 14.71 21.99
CA GLU A 245 2.75 13.27 21.75
C GLU A 245 3.98 12.59 21.10
N TYR A 246 4.66 13.28 20.19
CA TYR A 246 5.89 12.78 19.58
C TYR A 246 7.04 12.68 20.61
N GLU A 247 7.29 13.74 21.39
CA GLU A 247 8.30 13.73 22.45
C GLU A 247 8.01 12.66 23.52
N GLU A 248 6.75 12.47 23.89
CA GLU A 248 6.32 11.40 24.80
C GLU A 248 6.57 10.01 24.20
N SER A 249 6.33 9.82 22.90
CA SER A 249 6.62 8.55 22.24
C SER A 249 8.11 8.22 22.23
N ILE A 250 8.97 9.23 22.03
CA ILE A 250 10.43 9.08 22.13
C ILE A 250 10.84 8.74 23.57
N ARG A 251 10.26 9.42 24.58
CA ARG A 251 10.54 9.12 25.99
C ARG A 251 10.17 7.68 26.36
N LYS A 252 8.96 7.23 25.99
CA LYS A 252 8.53 5.84 26.23
C LYS A 252 9.45 4.83 25.55
N MET A 253 9.92 5.13 24.35
CA MET A 253 10.90 4.30 23.66
C MET A 253 12.24 4.31 24.39
N LYS A 254 12.75 5.48 24.79
CA LYS A 254 13.99 5.64 25.53
C LYS A 254 13.98 4.89 26.87
N ASP A 255 12.86 4.93 27.59
CA ASP A 255 12.70 4.23 28.87
C ASP A 255 12.63 2.70 28.69
N TYR A 256 12.22 2.24 27.51
CA TYR A 256 12.14 0.82 27.18
C TYR A 256 13.48 0.24 26.69
N LEU A 257 14.26 1.04 25.97
CA LEU A 257 15.54 0.62 25.39
C LEU A 257 16.68 0.64 26.41
N SER A 258 17.63 -0.27 26.26
CA SER A 258 18.89 -0.24 27.00
C SER A 258 19.81 0.88 26.50
N VAL A 259 20.75 1.30 27.34
CA VAL A 259 21.78 2.29 26.96
C VAL A 259 22.63 1.81 25.79
N ASP A 260 22.86 0.50 25.68
CA ASP A 260 23.67 -0.13 24.64
C ASP A 260 22.87 -0.45 23.35
N PHE A 261 21.67 0.11 23.19
CA PHE A 261 20.86 -0.18 22.01
C PHE A 261 21.51 0.42 20.74
N PRO A 262 21.54 -0.29 19.60
CA PRO A 262 22.31 0.12 18.41
C PRO A 262 21.74 1.32 17.64
N LEU A 263 20.55 1.80 18.00
CA LEU A 263 19.88 2.94 17.36
C LEU A 263 19.48 4.00 18.39
N PRO A 264 19.46 5.28 18.01
CA PRO A 264 18.81 6.31 18.82
C PRO A 264 17.31 5.99 19.04
N PRO A 265 16.73 6.34 20.19
CA PRO A 265 15.32 6.04 20.51
C PRO A 265 14.32 6.55 19.47
N GLN A 266 14.60 7.70 18.85
CA GLN A 266 13.76 8.29 17.79
C GLN A 266 13.76 7.50 16.47
N TYR A 267 14.73 6.60 16.26
CA TYR A 267 14.86 5.77 15.06
C TYR A 267 14.64 4.28 15.33
N ALA A 268 14.29 3.91 16.57
CA ALA A 268 14.13 2.54 17.01
C ALA A 268 12.89 1.90 16.38
N HIS A 269 13.08 1.31 15.19
CA HIS A 269 12.05 0.62 14.44
C HIS A 269 12.65 -0.65 13.78
N PRO A 270 11.93 -1.79 13.74
CA PRO A 270 12.45 -3.03 13.15
C PRO A 270 12.94 -2.87 11.71
N PHE A 271 12.24 -2.10 10.87
CA PHE A 271 12.69 -1.82 9.50
C PHE A 271 14.02 -1.07 9.38
N CYS A 272 14.44 -0.28 10.40
CA CYS A 272 15.77 0.31 10.42
C CYS A 272 16.84 -0.78 10.63
N LEU A 273 16.60 -1.69 11.58
CA LEU A 273 17.47 -2.83 11.87
C LEU A 273 17.53 -3.82 10.69
N GLU A 274 16.40 -4.09 10.04
CA GLU A 274 16.33 -4.94 8.84
C GLU A 274 17.16 -4.35 7.69
N TRP A 275 17.14 -3.02 7.52
CA TRP A 275 17.97 -2.34 6.52
C TRP A 275 19.46 -2.44 6.86
N MET A 276 19.83 -2.19 8.12
CA MET A 276 21.21 -2.34 8.59
C MET A 276 21.71 -3.79 8.42
N ARG A 277 20.87 -4.77 8.75
CA ARG A 277 21.13 -6.20 8.53
C ARG A 277 21.41 -6.49 7.06
N GLN A 278 20.55 -5.97 6.17
CA GLN A 278 20.72 -6.13 4.73
C GLN A 278 22.02 -5.49 4.24
N SER A 279 22.37 -4.29 4.72
CA SER A 279 23.64 -3.64 4.38
C SER A 279 24.86 -4.48 4.78
N ILE A 280 24.84 -5.14 5.93
CA ILE A 280 25.92 -6.02 6.38
C ILE A 280 25.98 -7.30 5.53
N LEU A 281 24.83 -7.92 5.27
CA LEU A 281 24.76 -9.12 4.43
C LEU A 281 25.22 -8.87 2.99
N GLU A 282 24.97 -7.67 2.45
CA GLU A 282 25.45 -7.23 1.14
C GLU A 282 26.93 -6.79 1.15
N GLY A 283 27.60 -6.79 2.31
CA GLY A 283 28.99 -6.38 2.44
C GLY A 283 29.25 -4.88 2.32
N LYS A 284 28.21 -4.06 2.45
CA LYS A 284 28.31 -2.60 2.41
C LYS A 284 28.74 -1.99 3.74
N ALA A 285 28.62 -2.75 4.82
CA ALA A 285 29.05 -2.38 6.17
C ALA A 285 29.55 -3.63 6.91
N THR A 286 30.55 -3.49 7.78
CA THR A 286 31.05 -4.57 8.63
C THR A 286 30.62 -4.44 10.08
N THR A 287 30.34 -3.22 10.54
CA THR A 287 29.95 -2.93 11.92
C THR A 287 28.53 -2.35 12.01
N VAL A 288 27.92 -2.44 13.19
CA VAL A 288 26.60 -1.85 13.47
C VAL A 288 26.60 -0.34 13.25
N GLN A 289 27.65 0.36 13.69
CA GLN A 289 27.76 1.81 13.52
C GLN A 289 27.88 2.21 12.05
N GLU A 290 28.68 1.49 11.27
CA GLU A 290 28.81 1.73 9.83
C GLU A 290 27.47 1.49 9.11
N ALA A 291 26.76 0.41 9.46
CA ALA A 291 25.44 0.10 8.90
C ALA A 291 24.42 1.21 9.22
N TYR A 292 24.46 1.76 10.44
CA TYR A 292 23.61 2.89 10.83
C TYR A 292 23.92 4.16 10.04
N LEU A 293 25.21 4.52 9.88
CA LEU A 293 25.63 5.69 9.10
C LEU A 293 25.24 5.55 7.63
N LEU A 294 25.36 4.33 7.08
CA LEU A 294 24.95 4.03 5.71
C LEU A 294 23.43 4.17 5.55
N LEU A 295 22.63 3.61 6.46
CA LEU A 295 21.17 3.81 6.48
C LEU A 295 20.80 5.30 6.45
N LYS A 296 21.44 6.10 7.32
CA LYS A 296 21.23 7.55 7.41
C LYS A 296 21.56 8.25 6.09
N LYS A 297 22.66 7.87 5.44
CA LYS A 297 23.09 8.41 4.14
C LYS A 297 22.13 8.03 3.01
N GLU A 298 21.78 6.76 2.89
CA GLU A 298 20.87 6.26 1.85
C GLU A 298 19.48 6.91 1.96
N LEU A 299 18.94 7.06 3.19
CA LEU A 299 17.67 7.76 3.41
C LEU A 299 17.69 9.25 3.03
N LYS A 300 18.83 9.93 3.24
CA LYS A 300 19.03 11.33 2.81
C LYS A 300 19.06 11.45 1.29
N GLU A 301 19.69 10.51 0.60
CA GLU A 301 19.83 10.53 -0.86
C GLU A 301 18.56 10.07 -1.60
N LEU A 302 17.59 9.47 -0.91
CA LEU A 302 16.34 9.03 -1.53
C LEU A 302 15.48 10.24 -1.87
N ASP A 303 15.11 10.40 -3.13
CA ASP A 303 14.20 11.46 -3.62
C ASP A 303 13.03 10.88 -4.41
N SER A 304 12.03 11.71 -4.73
CA SER A 304 10.82 11.31 -5.47
C SER A 304 11.10 10.82 -6.91
N THR A 305 12.30 11.03 -7.42
CA THR A 305 12.75 10.63 -8.75
C THR A 305 13.41 9.24 -8.79
N LYS A 306 13.82 8.69 -7.64
CA LYS A 306 14.49 7.39 -7.57
C LYS A 306 13.45 6.27 -7.58
N GLN A 307 13.60 5.33 -8.50
CA GLN A 307 12.78 4.11 -8.55
C GLN A 307 13.39 3.07 -7.60
N VAL A 308 12.56 2.54 -6.70
CA VAL A 308 12.93 1.49 -5.74
C VAL A 308 11.94 0.33 -5.87
N SER A 309 12.32 -0.85 -5.38
CA SER A 309 11.38 -1.99 -5.30
C SER A 309 10.23 -1.68 -4.35
N GLN A 310 9.08 -2.34 -4.54
CA GLN A 310 7.91 -2.14 -3.68
C GLN A 310 8.22 -2.43 -2.21
N LYS A 311 8.97 -3.50 -1.94
CA LYS A 311 9.42 -3.90 -0.59
C LYS A 311 10.23 -2.79 0.09
N VAL A 312 11.15 -2.17 -0.65
CA VAL A 312 11.96 -1.05 -0.15
C VAL A 312 11.10 0.20 0.02
N TYR A 313 10.19 0.48 -0.91
CA TYR A 313 9.25 1.60 -0.83
C TYR A 313 8.37 1.54 0.43
N ASP A 314 7.80 0.37 0.73
CA ASP A 314 6.91 0.17 1.89
C ASP A 314 7.66 0.42 3.21
N ARG A 315 8.94 0.00 3.29
CA ARG A 315 9.83 0.32 4.42
C ARG A 315 10.11 1.82 4.51
N ILE A 316 10.50 2.46 3.40
CA ILE A 316 10.86 3.90 3.33
C ILE A 316 9.71 4.78 3.82
N ILE A 317 8.47 4.49 3.44
CA ILE A 317 7.30 5.29 3.85
C ILE A 317 7.18 5.38 5.38
N ILE A 318 7.62 4.34 6.09
CA ILE A 318 7.48 4.22 7.54
C ILE A 318 8.68 4.86 8.24
N ILE A 319 9.90 4.51 7.84
CA ILE A 319 11.11 4.96 8.53
C ILE A 319 11.52 6.39 8.16
N LYS A 320 11.39 6.80 6.89
CA LYS A 320 11.87 8.12 6.44
C LYS A 320 11.21 9.30 7.15
N PRO A 321 9.89 9.29 7.44
CA PRO A 321 9.29 10.33 8.27
C PRO A 321 9.92 10.45 9.67
N MET A 322 10.40 9.36 10.27
CA MET A 322 11.07 9.38 11.57
C MET A 322 12.38 10.16 11.49
N PHE A 323 13.21 9.87 10.50
CA PHE A 323 14.45 10.62 10.23
C PHE A 323 14.21 12.08 9.88
N LEU A 324 13.17 12.38 9.09
CA LEU A 324 12.84 13.75 8.73
C LEU A 324 12.27 14.55 9.92
N ALA A 325 11.47 13.95 10.78
CA ALA A 325 10.88 14.61 11.95
C ALA A 325 11.95 15.03 12.98
N ALA A 326 12.98 14.19 13.15
CA ALA A 326 14.13 14.45 14.00
C ALA A 326 15.28 15.18 13.28
N GLY A 327 15.12 15.59 12.02
CA GLY A 327 16.16 16.32 11.28
C GLY A 327 17.45 15.54 11.02
N TYR A 328 17.43 14.20 11.11
CA TYR A 328 18.62 13.34 11.11
C TYR A 328 19.59 13.63 12.28
N GLU A 329 19.09 14.12 13.42
CA GLU A 329 19.87 14.30 14.65
C GLU A 329 19.78 13.04 15.55
N ASP A 330 20.86 12.75 16.28
CA ASP A 330 21.01 11.56 17.13
C ASP A 330 20.69 11.86 18.60
#